data_AF-A0A7L5FD00-F1
#
_entry.id   AF-A0A7L5FD00-F1
#
_cell.length_a   1.000
_cell.length_b   1.000
_cell.length_c   1.000
_cell.angle_alpha   90.00
_cell.angle_beta   90.00
_cell.angle_gamma   90.00
#
_symmetry.space_group_name_H-M   'P 1'
#
loop_
_entity.id
_entity.type
_entity.pdbx_description
1 polymer ?
#
loop_
_entity_poly.entity_id
_entity_poly.type
_entity_poly.pdbx_seq_one_letter_code
_entity_poly.pdbx_strand_id
1 'polypeptide(L)' 'MIYFVDTNVIIDLLLNRQPFSENANRVFESVDKNKWTLYTSDNAITTAYFYLKREIGVKFAKATIANFLVDM' A
#
# COMPACT_ATOMS: atom_id res chain seq x y z
N MET A 1 -11.69 -12.90 -7.23
CA MET A 1 -12.57 -12.07 -6.37
C MET A 1 -12.03 -10.64 -6.39
N ILE A 2 -12.87 -9.63 -6.26
CA ILE A 2 -12.45 -8.23 -6.33
C ILE A 2 -12.48 -7.63 -4.92
N TYR A 3 -11.41 -6.96 -4.52
CA TYR A 3 -11.31 -6.27 -3.23
C TYR A 3 -10.85 -4.83 -3.41
N PHE A 4 -11.37 -3.95 -2.56
CA PHE A 4 -10.86 -2.59 -2.41
C PHE A 4 -9.87 -2.53 -1.24
N VAL A 5 -8.69 -1.97 -1.48
CA VAL A 5 -7.62 -1.82 -0.50
C VAL A 5 -7.66 -0.42 0.07
N ASP A 6 -7.90 -0.32 1.37
CA ASP A 6 -7.88 0.96 2.09
C ASP A 6 -6.45 1.46 2.32
N THR A 7 -6.33 2.76 2.53
CA THR A 7 -5.09 3.49 2.83
C THR A 7 -4.30 2.84 3.97
N ASN A 8 -4.96 2.33 5.01
CA ASN A 8 -4.27 1.72 6.15
C ASN A 8 -3.46 0.49 5.73
N VAL A 9 -4.02 -0.38 4.90
CA VAL A 9 -3.34 -1.59 4.41
C VAL A 9 -2.14 -1.20 3.54
N ILE A 10 -2.28 -0.16 2.71
CA ILE A 10 -1.18 0.37 1.90
C ILE A 10 -0.06 0.92 2.79
N ILE A 11 -0.39 1.70 3.82
CA ILE A 11 0.61 2.25 4.75
C ILE A 11 1.28 1.13 5.56
N ASP A 12 0.52 0.15 6.02
CA ASP A 12 1.03 -0.99 6.78
C ASP A 12 2.04 -1.83 5.97
N LEU A 13 1.77 -1.98 4.68
CA LEU A 13 2.68 -2.58 3.71
C LEU A 13 3.95 -1.71 3.52
N LEU A 14 3.77 -0.45 3.12
CA LEU A 14 4.88 0.40 2.65
C LEU A 14 5.82 0.88 3.76
N LEU A 15 5.34 0.99 5.00
CA LEU A 15 6.15 1.45 6.15
C LEU A 15 6.56 0.32 7.10
N ASN A 16 6.19 -0.92 6.81
CA ASN A 16 6.31 -2.02 7.78
C ASN A 16 5.67 -1.65 9.14
N ARG A 17 4.49 -1.00 9.10
CA ARG A 17 3.84 -0.45 10.29
C ARG A 17 3.24 -1.57 11.14
N GLN A 18 3.73 -1.69 12.37
CA GLN A 18 3.22 -2.68 13.32
C GLN A 18 1.91 -2.20 13.97
N PRO A 19 1.01 -3.13 14.34
CA PRO A 19 1.15 -4.59 14.30
C PRO A 19 0.68 -5.26 12.99
N PHE A 20 0.20 -4.49 12.01
CA PHE A 20 -0.56 -5.04 10.89
C PHE A 20 0.27 -5.30 9.62
N SER A 21 1.57 -4.97 9.62
CA SER A 21 2.41 -5.15 8.43
C SER A 21 2.43 -6.59 7.89
N GLU A 22 2.49 -7.60 8.76
CA GLU A 22 2.46 -9.00 8.30
C GLU A 22 1.13 -9.35 7.62
N ASN A 23 0.02 -8.87 8.17
CA ASN A 23 -1.29 -9.07 7.58
C ASN A 23 -1.42 -8.34 6.24
N ALA A 24 -0.90 -7.13 6.12
CA ALA A 24 -0.87 -6.39 4.87
C ALA A 24 -0.07 -7.14 3.79
N ASN A 25 1.13 -7.63 4.11
CA ASN A 25 1.92 -8.48 3.20
C ASN A 25 1.12 -9.70 2.72
N ARG A 26 0.46 -10.41 3.65
CA ARG A 26 -0.35 -11.59 3.32
C ARG A 26 -1.49 -11.29 2.35
N VAL A 27 -2.09 -10.10 2.38
CA VAL A 27 -3.12 -9.70 1.41
C VAL A 27 -2.54 -9.67 0.00
N PHE A 28 -1.38 -9.04 -0.18
CA PHE A 28 -0.74 -8.91 -1.49
C PHE A 28 -0.18 -10.26 -2.00
N GLU A 29 0.43 -11.07 -1.13
CA GLU A 29 0.88 -12.44 -1.50
C GLU A 29 -0.28 -13.38 -1.90
N SER A 30 -1.49 -13.09 -1.42
CA SER A 30 -2.69 -13.89 -1.71
C SER A 30 -3.29 -13.59 -3.07
N VAL A 31 -2.87 -12.50 -3.73
CA VAL A 31 -3.43 -12.06 -5.02
C VAL A 31 -3.26 -13.12 -6.08
N ASP A 32 -2.03 -13.58 -6.30
CA ASP A 32 -1.72 -14.59 -7.31
C ASP A 32 -2.33 -15.95 -6.96
N LYS A 33 -2.19 -16.35 -5.69
CA LYS A 33 -2.66 -17.66 -5.20
C LYS A 33 -4.17 -17.82 -5.34
N ASN A 34 -4.92 -16.77 -5.02
CA ASN A 34 -6.38 -16.80 -4.98
C ASN A 34 -7.05 -16.13 -6.19
N LYS A 35 -6.27 -15.66 -7.17
CA LYS A 35 -6.74 -14.90 -8.35
C LYS A 35 -7.63 -13.72 -7.92
N TRP A 36 -7.13 -12.94 -6.98
CA TRP A 36 -7.79 -11.71 -6.55
C TRP A 36 -7.44 -10.56 -7.48
N THR A 37 -8.32 -9.57 -7.52
CA THR A 37 -8.04 -8.29 -8.17
C THR A 37 -8.19 -7.23 -7.10
N LEU A 38 -7.13 -6.48 -6.86
CA LEU A 38 -7.11 -5.40 -5.89
C LEU A 38 -7.31 -4.07 -6.61
N TYR A 39 -8.15 -3.22 -6.05
CA TYR A 39 -8.30 -1.83 -6.48
C TYR A 39 -8.11 -0.92 -5.28
N THR A 40 -7.70 0.31 -5.53
CA THR A 40 -7.74 1.39 -4.54
C THR A 40 -8.15 2.69 -5.22
N SER A 41 -8.37 3.75 -4.45
CA SER A 41 -8.69 5.06 -5.00
C SER A 41 -7.44 5.95 -5.11
N ASP A 42 -7.49 6.90 -6.03
CA ASP A 42 -6.56 8.02 -6.12
C ASP A 42 -6.44 8.80 -4.78
N ASN A 43 -7.56 8.93 -4.06
CA ASN A 43 -7.58 9.55 -2.74
C ASN A 43 -6.83 8.72 -1.69
N ALA A 44 -6.91 7.39 -1.74
CA ALA A 44 -6.15 6.50 -0.85
C ALA A 44 -4.64 6.60 -1.13
N ILE A 45 -4.24 6.62 -2.40
CA ILE A 45 -2.84 6.85 -2.80
C ILE A 45 -2.33 8.23 -2.32
N THR A 46 -3.15 9.27 -2.49
CA THR A 46 -2.80 10.63 -2.04
C THR A 46 -2.64 10.69 -0.52
N THR A 47 -3.54 10.04 0.22
CA THR A 47 -3.48 9.99 1.68
C THR A 47 -2.26 9.21 2.15
N ALA A 48 -1.96 8.05 1.53
CA ALA A 48 -0.76 7.27 1.80
C ALA A 48 0.51 8.10 1.56
N TYR A 49 0.58 8.85 0.46
CA TYR A 49 1.69 9.77 0.18
C TYR A 49 1.90 10.78 1.31
N PHE A 50 0.83 11.41 1.82
CA PHE A 50 0.96 12.39 2.89
C PHE A 50 1.41 11.76 4.22
N TYR A 51 0.98 10.53 4.51
CA TYR A 51 1.51 9.77 5.65
C TYR A 51 2.99 9.43 5.47
N LEU A 52 3.37 8.85 4.33
CA LEU A 52 4.77 8.54 4.00
C LEU A 52 5.65 9.79 4.06
N LYS A 53 5.18 10.93 3.53
CA LYS A 53 5.91 12.19 3.57
C LYS A 53 6.26 12.61 5.00
N ARG A 54 5.36 12.35 5.97
CA ARG A 54 5.58 12.69 7.38
C ARG A 54 6.57 11.74 8.05
N GLU A 55 6.54 10.46 7.70
CA GLU A 55 7.37 9.42 8.34
C GLU A 55 8.77 9.31 7.74
N ILE A 56 8.89 9.34 6.41
CA ILE A 56 10.15 9.07 5.69
C ILE A 56 10.62 10.25 4.83
N GLY A 57 9.92 11.38 4.86
CA GLY A 57 10.27 12.59 4.11
C GLY A 57 9.85 12.55 2.63
N VAL A 58 9.85 13.73 2.00
CA VAL A 58 9.29 13.95 0.65
C VAL A 58 9.94 13.07 -0.43
N LYS A 59 11.29 13.00 -0.44
CA LYS A 59 12.03 12.29 -1.49
C LYS A 59 11.70 10.79 -1.47
N PHE A 60 11.76 10.16 -0.30
CA PHE A 60 11.46 8.74 -0.16
C PHE A 60 9.98 8.46 -0.37
N ALA A 61 9.07 9.28 0.17
CA ALA A 61 7.63 9.11 -0.04
C ALA A 61 7.24 9.10 -1.53
N LYS A 62 7.80 10.02 -2.34
CA LYS A 62 7.56 10.03 -3.80
C LYS A 62 8.07 8.75 -4.48
N ALA A 63 9.29 8.32 -4.14
CA ALA A 63 9.88 7.11 -4.71
C ALA A 63 9.08 5.86 -4.33
N THR A 64 8.68 5.74 -3.06
CA THR A 64 7.88 4.62 -2.56
C THR A 64 6.53 4.53 -3.26
N ILE A 65 5.79 5.63 -3.42
CA ILE A 65 4.51 5.64 -4.15
C ILE A 65 4.70 5.32 -5.62
N ALA A 66 5.73 5.88 -6.27
CA ALA A 66 6.01 5.61 -7.67
C ALA A 66 6.29 4.11 -7.92
N ASN A 67 7.14 3.49 -7.10
CA ASN A 67 7.43 2.06 -7.19
C ASN A 67 6.16 1.23 -6.94
N PHE A 68 5.41 1.55 -5.89
CA PHE A 68 4.17 0.85 -5.55
C PHE A 68 3.13 0.86 -6.69
N LEU A 69 3.04 1.95 -7.46
CA LEU A 69 2.11 2.05 -8.60
C LEU A 69 2.61 1.34 -9.85
N VAL A 70 3.92 1.12 -10.00
CA VAL A 70 4.50 0.36 -11.12
C VAL A 70 4.36 -1.14 -10.88
N ASP A 71 4.42 -1.57 -9.62
CA ASP A 71 4.33 -2.99 -9.23
C ASP A 71 2.88 -3.51 -9.14
N MET A 72 1.87 -2.64 -9.26
CA MET A 72 0.43 -2.97 -9.20
C MET A 72 -0.17 -3.37 -10.56
#